data_AF-A0A6P6UY57-F1
#
_entry.id   AF-A0A6P6UY57-F1
#
_cell.length_a   1.000
_cell.length_b   1.000
_cell.length_c   1.000
_cell.angle_alpha   90.00
_cell.angle_beta   90.00
_cell.angle_gamma   90.00
#
_symmetry.space_group_name_H-M   'P 1'
#
loop_
_entity.id
_entity.type
_entity.pdbx_description
1 polymer ?
#
loop_
_entity_poly.entity_id
_entity_poly.type
_entity_poly.pdbx_seq_one_letter_code
_entity_poly.pdbx_strand_id
1 'polypeptide(L)'
;MSAIRAIGRTLFAAVKADTSSASSAAAAAASTARTKHNPLENFFEADRSPDDDKPVVYGRGWKASELRLKSWDDLQKLWFVLLKEKNMLMTQRQMLHAQNLRFANPERISKVRKSMCRIKHVLTERAIEEPDPRRSAEMKRMINAL
;
A
#
# COMPACT_ATOMS: atom_id res chain seq x y z
N MET A 1 -57.08 -1.66 57.87
CA MET A 1 -58.02 -0.54 57.61
C MET A 1 -57.78 -0.05 56.18
N SER A 2 -58.87 0.16 55.44
CA SER A 2 -59.00 0.76 54.08
C SER A 2 -58.50 -0.06 52.88
N ALA A 3 -59.37 -0.74 52.12
CA ALA A 3 -60.32 -0.29 51.07
C ALA A 3 -59.66 -0.27 49.67
N ILE A 4 -59.90 -1.22 48.76
CA ILE A 4 -61.07 -1.49 47.88
C ILE A 4 -61.06 -0.72 46.53
N ARG A 5 -61.22 -1.51 45.46
CA ARG A 5 -61.79 -1.27 44.09
C ARG A 5 -60.91 -0.71 42.94
N ALA A 6 -60.54 -1.65 42.06
CA ALA A 6 -60.92 -1.82 40.65
C ALA A 6 -60.99 -0.61 39.70
N ILE A 7 -60.43 -0.77 38.48
CA ILE A 7 -61.13 -0.83 37.17
C ILE A 7 -60.09 -0.73 36.04
N GLY A 8 -60.27 -1.54 34.97
CA GLY A 8 -59.85 -1.16 33.62
C GLY A 8 -58.98 -2.15 32.86
N ARG A 9 -59.60 -3.01 32.05
CA ARG A 9 -58.93 -3.77 30.97
C ARG A 9 -58.52 -2.80 29.85
N THR A 10 -57.29 -2.90 29.37
CA THR A 10 -56.97 -2.68 27.94
C THR A 10 -55.95 -3.72 27.49
N LEU A 11 -56.33 -4.42 26.41
CA LEU A 11 -55.53 -5.38 25.65
C LEU A 11 -54.45 -4.64 24.88
N PHE A 12 -53.26 -5.24 24.67
CA PHE A 12 -52.61 -5.28 23.35
C PHE A 12 -51.54 -6.39 23.30
N ALA A 13 -51.37 -6.93 22.10
CA ALA A 13 -50.95 -8.29 21.79
C ALA A 13 -49.44 -8.54 21.85
N ALA A 14 -49.09 -9.79 22.15
CA ALA A 14 -47.75 -10.34 21.99
C ALA A 14 -47.47 -10.60 20.49
N VAL A 15 -46.43 -9.97 19.94
CA VAL A 15 -45.87 -10.35 18.64
C VAL A 15 -44.71 -11.32 18.85
N LYS A 16 -44.80 -12.44 18.15
CA LYS A 16 -43.93 -13.60 18.21
C LYS A 16 -42.65 -13.35 17.42
N ALA A 17 -41.52 -13.73 18.01
CA ALA A 17 -40.24 -13.79 17.33
C ALA A 17 -40.25 -14.90 16.28
N ASP A 18 -39.74 -14.59 15.09
CA ASP A 18 -39.18 -15.58 14.17
C ASP A 18 -37.77 -15.16 13.75
N THR A 19 -36.88 -16.12 13.94
CA THR A 19 -35.45 -16.14 13.67
C THR A 19 -35.21 -16.25 12.16
N SER A 20 -34.29 -15.47 11.58
CA SER A 20 -33.22 -15.92 10.65
C SER A 20 -32.61 -14.79 9.79
N SER A 21 -31.27 -14.74 9.80
CA SER A 21 -30.38 -14.31 8.71
C SER A 21 -30.61 -12.94 8.04
N ALA A 22 -30.09 -11.87 8.66
CA ALA A 22 -29.63 -10.70 7.91
C ALA A 22 -28.12 -10.84 7.65
N SER A 23 -27.78 -11.78 6.76
CA SER A 23 -26.45 -11.93 6.19
C SER A 23 -26.48 -11.42 4.74
N SER A 24 -25.38 -10.81 4.30
CA SER A 24 -25.00 -10.57 2.90
C SER A 24 -25.82 -9.59 2.05
N ALA A 25 -26.02 -8.33 2.49
CA ALA A 25 -26.51 -7.25 1.62
C ALA A 25 -25.48 -6.15 1.31
N ALA A 26 -24.17 -6.44 1.44
CA ALA A 26 -23.09 -5.51 1.14
C ALA A 26 -22.10 -6.02 0.08
N ALA A 27 -22.47 -7.04 -0.71
CA ALA A 27 -21.57 -7.67 -1.67
C ALA A 27 -22.24 -7.95 -3.04
N ALA A 28 -23.05 -7.01 -3.54
CA ALA A 28 -23.67 -7.16 -4.86
C ALA A 28 -23.83 -5.82 -5.60
N ALA A 29 -22.78 -5.01 -5.62
CA ALA A 29 -22.74 -3.82 -6.48
C ALA A 29 -21.31 -3.56 -6.98
N ALA A 30 -20.79 -4.45 -7.84
CA ALA A 30 -19.58 -4.15 -8.60
C ALA A 30 -19.53 -4.94 -9.92
N SER A 31 -20.55 -4.76 -10.75
CA SER A 31 -20.48 -5.21 -12.14
C SER A 31 -21.13 -4.17 -13.04
N THR A 32 -20.37 -3.14 -13.41
CA THR A 32 -20.33 -2.52 -14.75
C THR A 32 -19.40 -1.31 -14.73
N ALA A 33 -18.21 -1.44 -15.30
CA ALA A 33 -17.54 -0.38 -16.05
C ALA A 33 -16.36 -0.97 -16.81
N ARG A 34 -16.25 -0.64 -18.11
CA ARG A 34 -15.03 -0.84 -18.92
C ARG A 34 -13.81 -0.48 -18.07
N THR A 35 -12.79 -1.34 -18.04
CA THR A 35 -11.57 -1.20 -17.22
C THR A 35 -10.85 0.12 -17.49
N LYS A 36 -11.34 1.20 -16.88
CA LYS A 36 -10.63 2.44 -16.67
C LYS A 36 -9.70 2.13 -15.51
N HIS A 37 -8.42 1.98 -15.80
CA HIS A 37 -7.38 1.79 -14.78
C HIS A 37 -7.62 2.75 -13.61
N ASN A 38 -7.88 2.21 -12.41
CA ASN A 38 -8.05 3.02 -11.21
C ASN A 38 -6.66 3.34 -10.66
N PRO A 39 -6.24 4.61 -10.58
CA PRO A 39 -4.91 4.96 -10.10
C PRO A 39 -4.61 4.48 -8.68
N LEU A 40 -5.64 4.27 -7.85
CA LEU A 40 -5.50 3.78 -6.48
C LEU A 40 -5.10 2.30 -6.39
N GLU A 41 -5.36 1.51 -7.44
CA GLU A 41 -4.96 0.10 -7.48
C GLU A 41 -3.44 -0.06 -7.39
N ASN A 42 -2.66 0.95 -7.78
CA ASN A 42 -1.20 0.94 -7.69
C ASN A 42 -0.65 0.87 -6.25
N PHE A 43 -1.48 1.10 -5.23
CA PHE A 43 -1.08 0.96 -3.82
C PHE A 43 -1.27 -0.47 -3.28
N PHE A 44 -1.88 -1.37 -4.06
CA PHE A 44 -2.22 -2.73 -3.66
C PHE A 44 -1.59 -3.75 -4.64
N GLU A 45 -1.34 -4.96 -4.15
CA GLU A 45 -0.91 -6.08 -5.01
C GLU A 45 -2.13 -6.61 -5.78
N ALA A 46 -2.27 -6.23 -7.05
CA ALA A 46 -3.44 -6.61 -7.87
C ALA A 46 -3.55 -8.13 -8.08
N ASP A 47 -2.41 -8.83 -8.18
CA ASP A 47 -2.37 -10.23 -8.59
C ASP A 47 -2.25 -11.23 -7.42
N ARG A 48 -2.32 -10.77 -6.16
CA ARG A 48 -2.09 -11.63 -5.00
C ARG A 48 -3.38 -11.99 -4.30
N SER A 49 -3.85 -13.22 -4.51
CA SER A 49 -4.83 -13.84 -3.63
C SER A 49 -4.15 -14.23 -2.31
N PRO A 50 -4.74 -13.94 -1.14
CA PRO A 50 -4.23 -14.43 0.15
C PRO A 50 -4.20 -15.97 0.24
N ASP A 51 -4.95 -16.66 -0.63
CA ASP A 51 -5.06 -18.13 -0.66
C ASP A 51 -4.01 -18.82 -1.55
N ASP A 52 -3.12 -18.09 -2.23
CA ASP A 52 -2.07 -18.70 -3.06
C ASP A 52 -0.84 -19.04 -2.19
N ASP A 53 -0.69 -20.33 -1.85
CA ASP A 53 0.36 -20.87 -0.98
C ASP A 53 1.77 -20.82 -1.57
N LYS A 54 1.94 -20.37 -2.81
CA LYS A 54 3.25 -20.34 -3.47
C LYS A 54 4.13 -19.23 -2.86
N PRO A 55 5.32 -19.56 -2.32
CA PRO A 55 6.24 -18.56 -1.83
C PRO A 55 6.74 -17.69 -2.99
N VAL A 56 6.28 -16.43 -3.04
CA VAL A 56 6.71 -15.46 -4.05
C VAL A 56 8.18 -15.13 -3.82
N VAL A 57 9.02 -15.54 -4.78
CA VAL A 57 10.46 -15.27 -4.73
C VAL A 57 10.73 -13.86 -5.27
N TYR A 58 11.02 -12.94 -4.35
CA TYR A 58 11.49 -11.60 -4.74
C TYR A 58 12.98 -11.61 -5.05
N GLY A 59 13.36 -10.94 -6.15
CA GLY A 59 14.75 -10.81 -6.57
C GLY A 59 15.66 -10.05 -5.61
N ARG A 60 16.90 -9.83 -6.08
CA ARG A 60 17.93 -9.06 -5.38
C ARG A 60 17.75 -7.56 -5.61
N GLY A 61 18.15 -6.74 -4.65
CA GLY A 61 18.28 -5.28 -4.85
C GLY A 61 19.41 -4.90 -5.81
N TRP A 62 19.33 -3.67 -6.33
CA TRP A 62 20.29 -3.10 -7.29
C TRP A 62 21.67 -2.89 -6.67
N LYS A 63 22.74 -3.25 -7.39
CA LYS A 63 24.12 -2.94 -6.98
C LYS A 63 24.56 -1.58 -7.52
N ALA A 64 25.45 -0.90 -6.80
CA ALA A 64 25.96 0.41 -7.25
C ALA A 64 26.69 0.30 -8.60
N SER A 65 27.47 -0.77 -8.81
CA SER A 65 28.16 -1.04 -10.08
C SER A 65 27.20 -1.13 -11.28
N GLU A 66 26.00 -1.69 -11.09
CA GLU A 66 24.98 -1.82 -12.14
C GLU A 66 24.33 -0.46 -12.45
N LEU A 67 24.13 0.36 -11.41
CA LEU A 67 23.51 1.68 -11.53
C LEU A 67 24.44 2.72 -12.17
N ARG A 68 25.76 2.58 -12.01
CA ARG A 68 26.75 3.46 -12.65
C ARG A 68 26.68 3.43 -14.17
N LEU A 69 26.26 2.32 -14.76
CA LEU A 69 26.15 2.13 -16.21
C LEU A 69 24.84 2.69 -16.80
N LYS A 70 23.96 3.29 -15.99
CA LYS A 70 22.65 3.79 -16.44
C LYS A 70 22.64 5.30 -16.68
N SER A 71 21.84 5.74 -17.65
CA SER A 71 21.61 7.16 -17.94
C SER A 71 20.92 7.86 -16.75
N TRP A 72 20.95 9.20 -16.72
CA TRP A 72 20.22 9.97 -15.71
C TRP A 72 18.71 9.70 -15.77
N ASP A 73 18.14 9.68 -16.98
CA ASP A 73 16.71 9.38 -17.22
C ASP A 73 16.31 7.99 -16.71
N ASP A 74 17.13 6.97 -16.95
CA ASP A 74 16.84 5.61 -16.47
C ASP A 74 16.90 5.53 -14.95
N LEU A 75 17.85 6.21 -14.31
CA LEU A 75 17.94 6.29 -12.85
C LEU A 75 16.72 7.03 -12.27
N GLN A 76 16.26 8.09 -12.92
CA GLN A 76 15.06 8.81 -12.51
C GLN A 76 13.79 7.95 -12.66
N LYS A 77 13.63 7.27 -13.80
CA LYS A 77 12.50 6.33 -14.01
C LYS A 77 12.54 5.21 -12.97
N LEU A 78 13.71 4.63 -12.73
CA LEU A 78 13.90 3.60 -11.72
C LEU A 78 13.57 4.12 -10.31
N TRP A 79 13.95 5.35 -9.98
CA TRP A 79 13.58 5.99 -8.71
C TRP A 79 12.07 5.98 -8.50
N PHE A 80 11.28 6.36 -9.51
CA PHE A 80 9.82 6.35 -9.42
C PHE A 80 9.22 4.95 -9.36
N VAL A 81 9.81 3.97 -10.05
CA VAL A 81 9.41 2.56 -9.90
C VAL A 81 9.61 2.10 -8.46
N LEU A 82 10.79 2.36 -7.87
CA LEU A 82 11.10 2.03 -6.48
C LEU A 82 10.24 2.80 -5.48
N LEU A 83 9.87 4.04 -5.80
CA LEU A 83 9.01 4.87 -4.95
C LEU A 83 7.59 4.31 -4.89
N LYS A 84 7.01 3.96 -6.05
CA LYS A 84 5.68 3.31 -6.13
C LYS A 84 5.67 1.99 -5.36
N GLU A 85 6.69 1.17 -5.58
CA GLU A 85 6.90 -0.08 -4.84
C GLU A 85 6.98 0.15 -3.33
N LYS A 86 7.78 1.13 -2.87
CA LYS A 86 7.89 1.47 -1.45
C LYS A 86 6.53 1.88 -0.88
N ASN A 87 5.77 2.69 -1.60
CA ASN A 87 4.45 3.15 -1.15
C ASN A 87 3.46 1.98 -1.03
N MET A 88 3.40 1.12 -2.04
CA MET A 88 2.58 -0.10 -2.02
C MET A 88 2.94 -1.00 -0.82
N LEU A 89 4.23 -1.26 -0.59
CA LEU A 89 4.67 -2.10 0.54
C LEU A 89 4.34 -1.49 1.91
N MET A 90 4.41 -0.16 2.04
CA MET A 90 4.05 0.53 3.27
C MET A 90 2.54 0.44 3.54
N THR A 91 1.71 0.60 2.50
CA THR A 91 0.26 0.41 2.58
C THR A 91 -0.07 -1.01 3.04
N GLN A 92 0.48 -2.03 2.40
CA GLN A 92 0.27 -3.43 2.78
C GLN A 92 0.72 -3.72 4.20
N ARG A 93 1.91 -3.26 4.60
CA ARG A 93 2.42 -3.46 5.96
C ARG A 93 1.48 -2.86 7.00
N GLN A 94 0.96 -1.66 6.75
CA GLN A 94 0.03 -1.01 7.66
C GLN A 94 -1.31 -1.74 7.73
N MET A 95 -1.85 -2.21 6.59
CA MET A 95 -3.09 -2.97 6.55
C MET A 95 -2.98 -4.29 7.30
N LEU A 96 -1.92 -5.07 7.06
CA LEU A 96 -1.71 -6.34 7.75
C LEU A 96 -1.49 -6.12 9.25
N HIS A 97 -0.74 -5.09 9.63
CA HIS A 97 -0.59 -4.72 11.03
C HIS A 97 -1.93 -4.38 11.69
N ALA A 98 -2.80 -3.62 11.02
CA ALA A 98 -4.13 -3.28 11.54
C ALA A 98 -5.05 -4.51 11.67
N GLN A 99 -4.85 -5.54 10.84
CA GLN A 99 -5.55 -6.82 10.90
C GLN A 99 -4.86 -7.85 11.82
N ASN A 100 -3.82 -7.46 12.54
CA ASN A 100 -3.01 -8.35 13.38
C ASN A 100 -2.34 -9.52 12.61
N LEU A 101 -2.15 -9.35 11.29
CA LEU A 101 -1.47 -10.28 10.40
C LEU A 101 0.01 -9.92 10.22
N ARG A 102 0.84 -10.93 9.97
CA ARG A 102 2.27 -10.73 9.71
C ARG A 102 2.52 -10.30 8.28
N PHE A 103 3.39 -9.30 8.11
CA PHE A 103 3.85 -8.86 6.80
C PHE A 103 4.77 -9.91 6.17
N ALA A 104 4.37 -10.44 5.01
CA ALA A 104 5.20 -11.35 4.24
C ALA A 104 6.44 -10.63 3.69
N ASN A 105 7.61 -11.24 3.81
CA ASN A 105 8.87 -10.77 3.23
C ASN A 105 9.27 -9.31 3.58
N PRO A 106 9.48 -9.01 4.89
CA PRO A 106 9.85 -7.67 5.36
C PRO A 106 11.19 -7.15 4.77
N GLU A 107 12.05 -8.04 4.29
CA GLU A 107 13.31 -7.67 3.67
C GLU A 107 13.15 -6.93 2.34
N ARG A 108 11.99 -7.05 1.66
CA ARG A 108 11.66 -6.33 0.42
C ARG A 108 11.76 -4.82 0.61
N ILE A 109 11.23 -4.29 1.72
CA ILE A 109 11.32 -2.86 2.07
C ILE A 109 12.80 -2.42 2.19
N SER A 110 13.63 -3.24 2.83
CA SER A 110 15.07 -2.96 2.99
C SER A 110 15.80 -2.98 1.64
N LYS A 111 15.48 -3.95 0.76
CA LYS A 111 16.03 -4.04 -0.60
C LYS A 111 15.70 -2.79 -1.44
N VAL A 112 14.46 -2.33 -1.40
CA VAL A 112 14.00 -1.11 -2.10
C VAL A 112 14.72 0.11 -1.55
N ARG A 113 14.72 0.31 -0.23
CA ARG A 113 15.38 1.46 0.42
C ARG A 113 16.88 1.51 0.12
N LYS A 114 17.58 0.37 0.15
CA LYS A 114 19.01 0.29 -0.21
C LYS A 114 19.25 0.62 -1.68
N SER A 115 18.36 0.20 -2.58
CA SER A 115 18.46 0.52 -4.01
C SER A 115 18.28 2.02 -4.25
N MET A 116 17.30 2.65 -3.60
CA MET A 116 17.11 4.11 -3.65
C MET A 116 18.34 4.86 -3.12
N CYS A 117 18.90 4.45 -1.98
CA CYS A 117 20.12 5.05 -1.43
C CYS A 117 21.30 4.97 -2.40
N ARG A 118 21.48 3.82 -3.08
CA ARG A 118 22.53 3.66 -4.09
C ARG A 118 22.32 4.53 -5.32
N ILE A 119 21.08 4.81 -5.73
CA ILE A 119 20.81 5.77 -6.81
C ILE A 119 21.29 7.16 -6.39
N LYS A 120 20.93 7.64 -5.19
CA LYS A 120 21.43 8.93 -4.69
C LYS A 120 22.95 8.96 -4.64
N HIS A 121 23.57 7.87 -4.17
CA HIS A 121 25.02 7.76 -4.11
C HIS A 121 25.68 7.88 -5.49
N VAL A 122 25.24 7.12 -6.49
CA VAL A 122 25.80 7.17 -7.86
C VAL A 122 25.58 8.54 -8.52
N LEU A 123 24.42 9.17 -8.29
CA LEU A 123 24.19 10.53 -8.80
C LEU A 123 25.10 11.56 -8.11
N THR A 124 25.37 11.39 -6.81
CA THR A 124 26.31 12.26 -6.08
C THR A 124 27.75 12.07 -6.55
N GLU A 125 28.18 10.84 -6.84
CA GLU A 125 29.48 10.56 -7.47
C GLU A 125 29.63 11.38 -8.76
N ARG A 126 28.66 11.30 -9.67
CA ARG A 126 28.66 12.07 -10.92
C ARG A 126 28.70 13.58 -10.69
N ALA A 127 27.93 14.08 -9.72
CA ALA A 127 27.92 15.50 -9.40
C ALA A 127 29.26 16.00 -8.82
N ILE A 128 30.08 15.12 -8.23
CA ILE A 128 31.43 15.46 -7.76
C ILE A 128 32.42 15.50 -8.92
N GLU A 129 32.25 14.64 -9.93
CA GLU A 129 33.08 14.57 -11.14
C GLU A 129 32.83 15.73 -12.11
N GLU A 130 31.67 16.38 -12.04
CA GLU A 130 31.35 17.55 -12.87
C GLU A 130 32.30 18.74 -12.62
N PRO A 131 33.02 19.22 -13.65
CA PRO A 131 34.02 20.27 -13.50
C PRO A 131 33.41 21.66 -13.30
N ASP A 132 32.19 21.92 -13.79
CA ASP A 132 31.51 23.20 -13.61
C ASP A 132 30.85 23.27 -12.22
N PRO A 133 31.29 24.19 -11.33
CA PRO A 133 30.74 24.30 -9.99
C PRO A 133 29.23 24.62 -9.97
N ARG A 134 28.72 25.35 -10.97
CA ARG A 134 27.29 25.71 -11.04
C ARG A 134 26.44 24.48 -11.32
N ARG A 135 26.83 23.69 -12.33
CA ARG A 135 26.15 22.43 -12.67
C ARG A 135 26.24 21.41 -11.55
N SER A 136 27.42 21.27 -10.92
CA SER A 136 27.59 20.41 -9.75
C SER A 136 26.64 20.78 -8.61
N ALA A 137 26.49 22.07 -8.31
CA ALA A 137 25.58 22.56 -7.28
C ALA A 137 24.11 22.28 -7.61
N GLU A 138 23.71 22.49 -8.87
CA GLU A 138 22.36 22.18 -9.35
C GLU A 138 22.04 20.68 -9.23
N MET A 139 22.95 19.82 -9.69
CA MET A 139 22.81 18.37 -9.56
C MET A 139 22.67 17.95 -8.10
N LYS A 140 23.53 18.45 -7.20
CA LYS A 140 23.43 18.16 -5.76
C LYS A 140 22.09 18.59 -5.17
N ARG A 141 21.57 19.76 -5.57
CA ARG A 141 20.25 20.23 -5.16
C ARG A 141 19.15 19.27 -5.64
N MET A 142 19.18 18.86 -6.91
CA MET A 142 18.21 17.91 -7.47
C MET A 142 18.28 16.55 -6.74
N ILE A 143 19.47 16.02 -6.50
CA ILE A 143 19.67 14.74 -5.81
C ILE A 143 19.12 14.79 -4.38
N ASN A 144 19.31 15.90 -3.68
CA ASN A 144 18.77 16.06 -2.31
C ASN A 144 17.24 16.17 -2.29
N ALA A 145 16.64 16.66 -3.37
CA ALA A 145 15.18 16.77 -3.53
C ALA A 145 14.51 15.44 -3.95
N LEU A 146 15.27 14.43 -4.41
CA LEU A 146 14.79 13.06 -4.61
C LEU A 146 14.47 12.39 -3.27
#